data_AF-A0A7X3XWW5-F1
#
_entry.id   AF-A0A7X3XWW5-F1
#
_cell.length_a   1.000
_cell.length_b   1.000
_cell.length_c   1.000
_cell.angle_alpha   90.00
_cell.angle_beta   90.00
_cell.angle_gamma   90.00
#
_symmetry.space_group_name_H-M   'P 1'
#
loop_
_entity.id
_entity.type
_entity.pdbx_description
1 polymer ?
#
loop_
_entity_poly.entity_id
_entity_poly.type
_entity_poly.pdbx_seq_one_letter_code
_entity_poly.pdbx_strand_id
1 'polypeptide(L)'
;MSDLQMPAPAMLDLAARAAEALVRRSEELGRTEAWDGEFRDELVEKLMEDPPERGRPSDEVLEQALADILPPALRLDHPRCFGFVPSCPT
;
A
#
# COMPACT_ATOMS: atom_id res chain seq x y z
N MET A 1 19.71 23.24 1.56
CA MET A 1 18.73 22.16 1.85
C MET A 1 17.86 22.05 0.61
N SER A 2 18.00 20.95 -0.14
CA SER A 2 17.17 20.72 -1.33
C SER A 2 15.75 20.43 -0.86
N ASP A 3 14.75 21.10 -1.46
CA ASP A 3 13.34 20.89 -1.17
C ASP A 3 12.98 19.41 -1.31
N LEU A 4 12.40 18.83 -0.26
CA LEU A 4 11.83 17.46 -0.26
C LEU A 4 10.50 17.40 -1.05
N GLN A 5 10.30 18.32 -1.99
CA GLN A 5 9.08 18.45 -2.76
C GLN A 5 9.22 17.80 -4.13
N MET A 6 8.29 16.92 -4.44
CA MET A 6 8.16 16.32 -5.75
C MET A 6 7.53 17.35 -6.72
N PRO A 7 8.06 17.53 -7.95
CA PRO A 7 7.45 18.41 -8.92
C PRO A 7 6.00 18.01 -9.22
N ALA A 8 5.11 18.98 -9.43
CA ALA A 8 3.69 18.71 -9.68
C ALA A 8 3.44 17.68 -10.81
N PRO A 9 4.16 17.70 -11.96
CA PRO A 9 4.01 16.66 -12.98
C PRO A 9 4.32 15.25 -12.47
N ALA A 10 5.36 15.10 -11.62
CA ALA A 10 5.73 13.82 -11.04
C ALA A 10 4.71 13.35 -9.99
N MET A 11 4.10 14.28 -9.23
CA MET A 11 2.98 13.94 -8.34
C MET A 11 1.77 13.42 -9.10
N LEU A 12 1.42 14.06 -10.22
CA LEU A 12 0.29 13.63 -11.04
C LEU A 12 0.53 12.28 -11.72
N ASP A 13 1.75 12.02 -12.19
CA ASP A 13 2.14 10.72 -12.74
C ASP A 13 2.02 9.61 -11.67
N LEU A 14 2.55 9.85 -10.47
CA LEU A 14 2.45 8.90 -9.36
C LEU A 14 0.99 8.66 -8.94
N ALA A 15 0.17 9.70 -8.92
CA ALA A 15 -1.25 9.60 -8.58
C ALA A 15 -2.01 8.71 -9.59
N ALA A 16 -1.71 8.83 -10.88
CA ALA A 16 -2.29 7.97 -11.91
C ALA A 16 -1.95 6.50 -11.68
N ARG A 17 -0.66 6.20 -11.42
CA ARG A 17 -0.21 4.82 -11.13
C ARG A 17 -0.84 4.25 -9.87
N ALA A 18 -0.93 5.05 -8.81
CA ALA A 18 -1.59 4.64 -7.57
C ALA A 18 -3.09 4.34 -7.81
N ALA A 19 -3.77 5.17 -8.60
CA ALA A 19 -5.17 4.94 -8.97
C ALA A 19 -5.35 3.63 -9.75
N GLU A 20 -4.50 3.35 -10.75
CA GLU A 20 -4.52 2.10 -11.51
C GLU A 20 -4.34 0.87 -10.59
N ALA A 21 -3.39 0.95 -9.65
CA ALA A 21 -3.16 -0.12 -8.69
C ALA A 21 -4.37 -0.36 -7.77
N LEU A 22 -5.03 0.70 -7.31
CA LEU A 22 -6.24 0.62 -6.47
C LEU A 22 -7.44 0.04 -7.24
N VAL A 23 -7.62 0.42 -8.51
CA VAL A 23 -8.67 -0.14 -9.37
C VAL A 23 -8.45 -1.63 -9.56
N ARG A 24 -7.23 -2.04 -9.95
CA ARG A 24 -6.88 -3.46 -10.12
C ARG A 24 -7.12 -4.25 -8.84
N ARG A 25 -6.65 -3.74 -7.68
CA ARG A 25 -6.87 -4.39 -6.37
C ARG A 25 -8.36 -4.56 -6.08
N SER A 26 -9.18 -3.55 -6.37
CA SER A 26 -10.63 -3.60 -6.13
C SER A 26 -11.33 -4.65 -6.99
N GLU A 27 -10.91 -4.79 -8.25
CA GLU A 27 -11.44 -5.81 -9.18
C GLU A 27 -11.07 -7.24 -8.76
N GLU A 28 -9.93 -7.40 -8.11
CA GLU A 28 -9.42 -8.69 -7.63
C GLU A 28 -9.89 -9.04 -6.21
N LEU A 29 -10.38 -8.06 -5.45
CA LEU A 29 -10.63 -8.16 -4.01
C LEU A 29 -11.45 -9.41 -3.64
N GLY A 30 -12.57 -9.66 -4.33
CA GLY A 30 -13.43 -10.82 -4.05
C GLY A 30 -12.83 -12.20 -4.42
N ARG A 31 -11.66 -12.23 -5.06
CA ARG A 31 -10.88 -13.44 -5.38
C ARG A 31 -9.71 -13.67 -4.42
N THR A 32 -9.48 -12.74 -3.50
CA THR A 32 -8.43 -12.82 -2.47
C THR A 32 -9.03 -13.20 -1.12
N GLU A 33 -8.18 -13.54 -0.14
CA GLU A 33 -8.63 -13.70 1.24
C GLU A 33 -8.87 -12.32 1.89
N ALA A 34 -9.69 -12.25 2.94
CA ALA A 34 -9.89 -10.97 3.65
C ALA A 34 -8.66 -10.58 4.49
N TRP A 35 -7.87 -11.57 4.93
CA TRP A 35 -6.66 -11.41 5.72
C TRP A 35 -5.83 -12.69 5.65
N ASP A 36 -4.52 -12.54 5.45
CA ASP A 36 -3.59 -13.66 5.29
C ASP A 36 -2.95 -14.10 6.62
N GLY A 37 -3.33 -13.47 7.74
CA GLY A 37 -2.90 -13.90 9.07
C GLY A 37 -1.43 -13.63 9.41
N GLU A 38 -0.71 -12.80 8.62
CA GLU A 38 0.71 -12.55 8.83
C GLU A 38 1.02 -11.98 10.22
N PHE A 39 2.13 -12.46 10.78
CA PHE A 39 2.55 -12.22 12.16
C PHE A 39 3.64 -11.14 12.25
N ARG A 40 3.68 -10.50 13.42
CA ARG A 40 4.57 -9.37 13.75
C ARG A 40 6.02 -9.58 13.35
N ASP A 41 6.57 -10.77 13.55
CA ASP A 41 8.02 -10.99 13.40
C ASP A 41 8.46 -10.91 11.94
N GLU A 42 7.65 -11.41 11.00
CA GLU A 42 7.91 -11.30 9.56
C GLU A 42 7.84 -9.84 9.08
N LEU A 43 6.92 -9.05 9.63
CA LEU A 43 6.81 -7.62 9.31
C LEU A 43 7.92 -6.79 9.93
N VAL A 44 8.44 -7.17 11.11
CA VAL A 44 9.56 -6.46 11.74
C VAL A 44 10.80 -6.56 10.86
N GLU A 45 11.12 -7.73 10.34
CA GLU A 45 12.28 -7.90 9.44
C GLU A 45 12.14 -7.07 8.15
N LYS A 46 10.94 -6.96 7.59
CA LYS A 46 10.68 -6.22 6.34
C LYS A 46 10.54 -4.71 6.53
N LEU A 47 9.99 -4.25 7.65
CA LEU A 47 9.47 -2.87 7.80
C LEU A 47 10.20 -2.04 8.85
N MET A 48 11.00 -2.65 9.73
CA MET A 48 11.75 -1.95 10.78
C MET A 48 13.20 -1.68 10.39
N GLU A 49 13.43 -1.32 9.12
CA GLU A 49 14.72 -0.85 8.63
C GLU A 49 14.97 0.62 9.02
N ASP A 50 16.24 1.03 9.03
CA ASP A 50 16.59 2.44 9.20
C ASP A 50 16.05 3.28 8.02
N PRO A 51 15.54 4.50 8.27
CA PRO A 51 15.07 5.36 7.20
C PRO A 51 16.23 5.69 6.25
N PRO A 52 16.00 5.68 4.92
CA PRO A 52 17.07 5.88 3.97
C PRO A 52 17.64 7.30 4.07
N GLU A 53 18.97 7.42 4.09
CA GLU A 53 19.66 8.72 4.13
C GLU A 53 19.43 9.56 2.87
N ARG A 54 18.98 8.93 1.77
CA ARG A 54 18.72 9.55 0.47
C ARG A 54 17.34 9.17 -0.02
N GLY A 55 16.70 10.10 -0.73
CA GLY A 55 15.45 9.83 -1.42
C GLY A 55 15.60 8.72 -2.47
N ARG A 56 14.51 7.98 -2.67
CA ARG A 56 14.35 6.97 -3.71
C ARG A 56 13.34 7.44 -4.75
N PRO A 57 13.37 6.90 -5.99
CA PRO A 57 12.31 7.11 -6.95
C PRO A 57 10.93 6.76 -6.35
N SER A 58 9.94 7.60 -6.58
CA SER A 58 8.62 7.47 -5.94
C SER A 58 7.83 6.27 -6.44
N ASP A 59 8.07 5.84 -7.67
CA ASP A 59 7.50 4.64 -8.26
C ASP A 59 8.05 3.37 -7.62
N GLU A 60 9.35 3.30 -7.33
CA GLU A 60 9.93 2.19 -6.55
C GLU A 60 9.29 2.08 -5.16
N VAL A 61 9.03 3.21 -4.51
CA VAL A 61 8.39 3.24 -3.19
C VAL A 61 6.93 2.79 -3.28
N LEU A 62 6.21 3.18 -4.32
CA LEU A 62 4.84 2.72 -4.57
C LEU A 62 4.81 1.21 -4.80
N GLU A 63 5.66 0.68 -5.69
CA GLU A 63 5.71 -0.76 -5.96
C GLU A 63 6.07 -1.57 -4.71
N GLN A 64 7.01 -1.08 -3.89
CA GLN A 64 7.31 -1.71 -2.61
C GLN A 64 6.10 -1.72 -1.68
N ALA A 65 5.35 -0.62 -1.58
CA ALA A 65 4.14 -0.58 -0.76
C ALA A 65 3.07 -1.57 -1.24
N LEU A 66 2.90 -1.70 -2.56
CA LEU A 66 1.97 -2.66 -3.16
C LEU A 66 2.38 -4.12 -2.91
N ALA A 67 3.68 -4.40 -2.86
CA ALA A 67 4.21 -5.76 -2.67
C ALA A 67 4.32 -6.16 -1.18
N ASP A 68 4.77 -5.26 -0.31
CA ASP A 68 5.19 -5.62 1.05
C ASP A 68 4.23 -5.13 2.13
N ILE A 69 3.45 -4.06 1.86
CA ILE A 69 2.58 -3.43 2.88
C ILE A 69 1.12 -3.86 2.71
N LEU A 70 0.60 -3.78 1.48
CA LEU A 70 -0.83 -4.04 1.24
C LEU A 70 -1.23 -5.52 1.37
N PRO A 71 -0.43 -6.51 0.95
CA PRO A 71 -0.84 -7.91 1.06
C PRO A 71 -1.09 -8.39 2.50
N PRO A 72 -0.22 -8.13 3.49
CA PRO A 72 -0.48 -8.60 4.85
C PRO A 72 -1.54 -7.80 5.62
N ALA A 73 -1.91 -6.62 5.13
CA ALA A 73 -2.91 -5.78 5.76
C ALA A 73 -4.30 -6.43 5.74
N LEU A 74 -5.04 -6.32 6.85
CA LEU A 74 -6.46 -6.65 6.90
C LEU A 74 -7.21 -5.82 5.85
N ARG A 75 -7.87 -6.48 4.91
CA ARG A 75 -8.61 -5.84 3.81
C ARG A 75 -10.01 -5.48 4.29
N LEU A 76 -10.14 -4.34 4.97
CA LEU A 76 -11.40 -3.90 5.58
C LEU A 76 -12.52 -3.66 4.54
N ASP A 77 -12.14 -3.34 3.30
CA ASP A 77 -13.02 -3.15 2.16
C ASP A 77 -13.41 -4.47 1.48
N HIS A 78 -12.86 -5.60 1.92
CA HIS A 78 -13.16 -6.90 1.35
C HIS A 78 -14.63 -7.30 1.62
N PRO A 79 -15.37 -7.82 0.62
CA PRO A 79 -16.80 -8.14 0.75
C PRO A 79 -17.12 -9.23 1.80
N ARG A 80 -16.10 -9.91 2.29
CA ARG A 80 -16.18 -10.92 3.36
C ARG A 80 -15.39 -10.56 4.62
N CYS A 81 -14.96 -9.30 4.77
CA CYS A 81 -14.41 -8.82 6.04
C CYS A 81 -15.56 -8.48 6.99
N PHE A 82 -15.76 -9.30 8.02
CA PHE A 82 -16.80 -9.10 9.05
C PHE A 82 -16.22 -8.77 10.44
N GLY A 83 -14.94 -8.43 10.50
CA GLY A 83 -14.28 -8.02 11.74
C GLY A 83 -14.66 -6.59 12.12
N PHE A 84 -14.89 -6.36 13.41
CA PHE A 84 -15.16 -5.04 13.99
C PHE A 84 -16.39 -4.32 13.39
N VAL A 85 -16.41 -2.99 13.45
CA VAL A 85 -17.41 -2.15 12.78
C VAL A 85 -16.97 -1.97 11.32
N PRO A 86 -17.84 -2.24 10.33
CA PRO A 86 -17.49 -2.07 8.93
C PRO A 86 -17.01 -0.66 8.62
N SER A 87 -15.87 -0.56 7.93
CA SER A 87 -15.52 0.67 7.24
C SER A 87 -16.30 0.71 5.93
N CYS A 88 -17.14 1.73 5.73
CA CYS A 88 -17.71 2.02 4.41
C CYS A 88 -16.77 3.00 3.71
N PRO A 89 -15.93 2.55 2.77
CA PRO A 89 -15.00 3.44 2.07
C PRO A 89 -15.70 4.43 1.11
N THR A 90 -17.04 4.35 0.97
CA THR A 90 -17.88 5.20 0.12
C THR A 90 -19.18 5.55 0.82
#